data_AF-A0A917XY91-F1
#
_entry.id   AF-A0A917XY91-F1
#
_cell.length_a   1.000
_cell.length_b   1.000
_cell.length_c   1.000
_cell.angle_alpha   90.00
_cell.angle_beta   90.00
_cell.angle_gamma   90.00
#
_symmetry.space_group_name_H-M   'P 1'
#
loop_
_entity.id
_entity.type
_entity.pdbx_description
1 polymer ?
#
loop_
_entity_poly.entity_id
_entity_poly.type
_entity_poly.pdbx_seq_one_letter_code
_entity_poly.pdbx_strand_id
1 'polypeptide(L)' 'MPEIEIKHDGRTVVSREDIPSVTGGTVTTKIKYDDGTYIECVTNSQGEVTVNSNKTFNIMPDGRTIHLTN' A
#
# COMPACT_ATOMS: atom_id res chain seq x y z
N MET A 1 -0.66 14.60 1.84
CA MET A 1 -0.91 13.16 2.05
C MET A 1 0.41 12.54 2.47
N PRO A 2 0.48 11.76 3.55
CA PRO A 2 1.67 10.97 3.81
C PRO A 2 1.85 10.00 2.64
N GLU A 3 2.99 10.08 1.98
CA GLU A 3 3.33 9.25 0.83
C GLU A 3 4.13 8.05 1.36
N ILE A 4 3.49 6.88 1.40
CA ILE A 4 4.19 5.62 1.67
C ILE A 4 4.79 5.13 0.36
N GLU A 5 6.10 4.87 0.38
CA GLU A 5 6.79 4.26 -0.75
C GLU A 5 6.69 2.73 -0.64
N ILE A 6 6.37 2.07 -1.75
CA ILE A 6 6.34 0.61 -1.83
C ILE A 6 7.49 0.14 -2.72
N LYS A 7 8.49 -0.48 -2.11
CA LYS A 7 9.55 -1.22 -2.82
C LYS A 7 9.04 -2.60 -3.18
N HIS A 8 8.88 -2.81 -4.48
CA HIS A 8 8.21 -3.99 -5.04
C HIS A 8 9.19 -4.98 -5.71
N ASP A 9 10.50 -4.83 -5.53
CA ASP A 9 11.57 -5.75 -6.00
C ASP A 9 11.46 -6.16 -7.47
N GLY A 10 11.13 -5.21 -8.34
CA GLY A 10 11.03 -5.45 -9.78
C GLY A 10 9.71 -6.07 -10.24
N ARG A 11 8.74 -6.29 -9.35
CA ARG A 11 7.37 -6.67 -9.74
C ARG A 11 6.71 -5.59 -10.60
N THR A 12 5.89 -5.97 -11.57
CA THR A 12 5.17 -5.00 -12.40
C THR A 12 3.79 -4.73 -11.83
N VAL A 13 3.39 -3.47 -11.69
CA VAL A 13 2.01 -3.11 -11.31
C VAL A 13 1.07 -3.44 -12.48
N VAL A 14 0.10 -4.33 -12.26
CA VAL A 14 -0.92 -4.67 -13.26
C VAL A 14 -2.24 -3.91 -13.06
N SER A 15 -2.54 -3.51 -11.83
CA SER A 15 -3.68 -2.64 -11.55
C SER A 15 -3.45 -1.80 -10.31
N ARG A 16 -3.90 -0.55 -10.34
CA ARG A 16 -3.96 0.35 -9.19
C ARG A 16 -5.32 1.04 -9.17
N GLU A 17 -5.96 1.02 -8.01
CA GLU A 17 -7.27 1.65 -7.80
C GLU A 17 -7.23 2.44 -6.49
N ASP A 18 -7.63 3.72 -6.55
CA ASP A 18 -7.79 4.58 -5.37
C ASP A 18 -9.28 4.80 -5.11
N ILE A 19 -9.75 4.29 -3.97
CA ILE A 19 -11.17 4.26 -3.60
C ILE A 19 -11.37 5.22 -2.42
N PRO A 20 -11.88 6.44 -2.65
CA PRO A 20 -12.20 7.36 -1.57
C PRO A 20 -13.45 6.88 -0.81
N SER A 21 -13.37 6.85 0.52
CA SER A 21 -14.51 6.61 1.40
C SER A 21 -15.28 7.90 1.63
N VAL A 22 -16.55 7.90 1.21
CA VAL A 22 -17.43 9.07 1.25
C VAL A 22 -17.83 9.47 2.67
N THR A 23 -17.76 8.52 3.62
CA THR A 23 -18.32 8.69 4.98
C THR A 23 -17.25 8.83 6.07
N GLY A 24 -16.02 8.40 5.83
CA GLY A 24 -14.96 8.34 6.85
C GLY A 24 -13.74 9.22 6.57
N GLY A 25 -13.67 9.88 5.40
CA GLY A 25 -12.48 10.62 4.99
C GLY A 25 -11.24 9.74 4.84
N THR A 26 -11.44 8.43 4.57
CA THR A 26 -10.36 7.49 4.28
C THR A 26 -10.18 7.33 2.77
N VAL A 27 -8.98 6.98 2.33
CA VAL A 27 -8.70 6.56 0.95
C VAL A 27 -8.10 5.17 1.01
N THR A 28 -8.68 4.23 0.27
CA THR A 28 -8.14 2.89 0.11
C THR A 28 -7.46 2.77 -1.24
N THR A 29 -6.15 2.60 -1.25
CA THR A 29 -5.36 2.29 -2.44
C THR A 29 -5.14 0.79 -2.54
N LYS A 30 -5.57 0.19 -3.65
CA LYS A 30 -5.38 -1.24 -3.95
C LYS A 30 -4.40 -1.37 -5.11
N ILE A 31 -3.39 -2.21 -4.92
CA ILE A 31 -2.36 -2.49 -5.93
C ILE A 31 -2.28 -4.00 -6.13
N LYS A 32 -2.32 -4.44 -7.39
CA LYS A 32 -1.99 -5.81 -7.77
C LYS A 32 -0.76 -5.82 -8.65
N TYR A 33 0.07 -6.82 -8.42
CA TYR A 33 1.28 -7.08 -9.21
C TYR A 33 1.09 -8.29 -10.13
N ASP A 34 1.95 -8.38 -11.14
CA ASP A 34 2.01 -9.46 -12.13
C ASP A 34 2.23 -10.86 -11.54
N ASP A 35 2.94 -10.95 -10.42
CA ASP A 35 3.17 -12.19 -9.67
C ASP A 35 1.98 -12.61 -8.78
N GLY A 36 0.87 -11.87 -8.81
CA GLY A 36 -0.31 -12.10 -7.97
C GLY A 36 -0.21 -11.52 -6.56
N THR A 37 0.87 -10.80 -6.23
CA THR A 37 0.97 -10.03 -4.98
C THR A 37 -0.10 -8.94 -4.96
N TYR A 38 -0.72 -8.74 -3.80
CA TYR A 38 -1.71 -7.72 -3.52
C TYR A 38 -1.27 -6.87 -2.34
N ILE A 39 -1.42 -5.55 -2.48
CA ILE A 39 -1.29 -4.60 -1.38
C ILE A 39 -2.56 -3.74 -1.31
N GLU A 40 -3.04 -3.54 -0.09
CA GLU A 40 -4.04 -2.54 0.25
C GLU A 40 -3.46 -1.56 1.26
N CYS A 41 -3.49 -0.27 0.93
CA CYS A 41 -3.14 0.81 1.83
C CYS A 41 -4.41 1.59 2.17
N VAL A 42 -4.78 1.66 3.44
CA VAL A 42 -5.90 2.47 3.91
C VAL A 42 -5.32 3.67 4.65
N THR A 43 -5.50 4.86 4.08
CA THR A 43 -5.08 6.12 4.70
C THR A 43 -6.29 6.80 5.31
N ASN A 44 -6.22 7.17 6.58
CA ASN A 44 -7.29 7.94 7.23
C ASN A 44 -7.06 9.46 7.14
N SER A 45 -8.04 10.24 7.59
CA SER A 45 -8.00 11.70 7.55
C SER A 45 -6.90 12.33 8.42
N GLN A 46 -6.34 11.56 9.36
CA GLN A 46 -5.22 11.97 10.21
C GLN A 46 -3.86 11.64 9.57
N GLY A 47 -3.86 10.96 8.42
CA GLY A 47 -2.65 10.52 7.72
C GLY A 47 -2.04 9.23 8.27
N GLU A 48 -2.75 8.52 9.14
CA GLU A 48 -2.34 7.18 9.55
C GLU A 48 -2.61 6.21 8.41
N VAL A 49 -1.70 5.26 8.21
CA VAL A 49 -1.81 4.29 7.12
C VAL A 49 -1.76 2.88 7.68
N THR A 50 -2.79 2.10 7.35
CA THR A 50 -2.82 0.66 7.57
C THR A 50 -2.50 -0.04 6.27
N VAL A 51 -1.59 -1.02 6.32
CA VAL A 51 -1.21 -1.79 5.12
C VAL A 51 -1.52 -3.27 5.31
N ASN A 52 -2.28 -3.81 4.37
CA ASN A 52 -2.59 -5.23 4.26
C ASN A 52 -1.94 -5.79 3.00
N SER A 53 -1.36 -6.99 3.08
CA SER A 53 -0.73 -7.66 1.95
C SER A 53 -0.94 -9.17 2.05
N ASN A 54 -0.98 -9.86 0.91
CA ASN A 54 -0.92 -11.33 0.88
C ASN A 54 0.52 -11.88 0.94
N LYS A 55 1.51 -10.97 1.04
CA LYS A 55 2.93 -11.27 1.20
C LYS A 55 3.46 -10.65 2.49
N THR A 56 4.54 -11.23 3.01
CA THR A 56 5.30 -10.62 4.09
C THR A 56 5.91 -9.31 3.61
N PHE A 57 5.92 -8.31 4.48
CA PHE A 57 6.56 -7.04 4.20
C PHE A 57 7.33 -6.55 5.43
N ASN A 58 8.36 -5.75 5.17
CA ASN A 58 9.10 -5.07 6.21
C ASN A 58 8.84 -3.56 6.12
N ILE A 59 8.69 -2.93 7.29
CA ILE A 59 8.75 -1.49 7.40
C ILE A 59 10.23 -1.11 7.52
N MET A 60 10.69 -0.26 6.62
CA MET A 60 12.06 0.22 6.62
C MET A 60 12.34 1.15 7.81
N PRO A 61 13.61 1.37 8.19
CA PRO A 61 13.98 2.24 9.31
C PRO A 61 13.50 3.69 9.18
N ASP A 62 13.16 4.15 7.98
CA ASP A 62 12.58 5.47 7.73
C ASP A 62 11.12 5.61 8.19
N GLY A 63 10.47 4.49 8.54
CA GLY A 63 9.08 4.42 8.98
C GLY A 63 8.05 4.76 7.89
N ARG A 64 8.48 4.90 6.63
CA ARG A 64 7.64 5.37 5.50
C ARG A 64 7.75 4.50 4.26
N THR A 65 8.77 3.65 4.20
CA THR A 65 8.96 2.71 3.10
C THR A 65 8.57 1.31 3.52
N ILE A 66 7.75 0.66 2.69
CA ILE A 66 7.40 -0.75 2.81
C ILE A 66 8.16 -1.54 1.76
N HIS A 67 8.79 -2.61 2.17
CA HIS A 67 9.51 -3.53 1.27
C HIS A 67 8.82 -4.87 1.25
N LEU A 68 8.26 -5.22 0.09
CA LEU A 68 7.66 -6.53 -0.16
C LEU A 68 8.73 -7.61 -0.24
N THR A 69 8.76 -8.50 0.74
CA THR A 69 9.63 -9.68 0.73
C THR A 69 8.92 -10.89 0.15
N ASN A 70 9.68 -11.80 -0.47
CA ASN A 70 9.14 -13.02 -1.08
C ASN A 70 8.47 -13.98 -0.10
#